data_AF-A0AAW0B9S5-F1
#
_entry.id   AF-A0AAW0B9S5-F1
#
_cell.length_a   1.000
_cell.length_b   1.000
_cell.length_c   1.000
_cell.angle_alpha   90.00
_cell.angle_beta   90.00
_cell.angle_gamma   90.00
#
_symmetry.space_group_name_H-M   'P 1'
#
loop_
_entity.id
_entity.type
_entity.pdbx_description
1 polymer ?
#
loop_
_entity_poly.entity_id
_entity_poly.type
_entity_poly.pdbx_seq_one_letter_code
_entity_poly.pdbx_strand_id
1 'polypeptide(L)'
;METKVFHEMEMEGKLLCNVHNMEQKLNITRWVFGSPEWMSYQQKAKDHDYQRALNQLEGLVVACIFEMARLNVAGTGYKMRQAIVSAMKTRSAAIRSAIERFNKAAQGLDPPQPTLEWNDVVNCSFLADFDFLRETGSDVQRKAWTLPANRELMTSYFKVLCAEEELERLHIEIRRLITYITEELTYSQQVLDEVGESDPAFAYHIHLKFAERGRFHALHIKRLRAITELEGFNPANKHWFAPGTGMKRQVNDTKDASDTVGHDMNEESSEDVDSDTEEDTLEDMERAEAVLNTIT
;
A
#
# COMPACT_ATOMS: atom_id res chain seq x y z
N MET A 1 2.78 -35.76 49.45
CA MET A 1 2.19 -35.78 48.09
C MET A 1 0.73 -36.22 48.13
N GLU A 2 0.36 -37.20 48.97
CA GLU A 2 -1.02 -37.70 49.13
C GLU A 2 -2.04 -36.64 49.55
N THR A 3 -1.68 -35.69 50.40
CA THR A 3 -2.56 -34.60 50.83
C THR A 3 -2.94 -33.64 49.71
N LYS A 4 -2.07 -33.46 48.70
CA LYS A 4 -2.38 -32.63 47.53
C LYS A 4 -3.37 -33.31 46.61
N VAL A 5 -3.17 -34.60 46.33
CA VAL A 5 -4.09 -35.41 45.51
C VAL A 5 -5.48 -35.48 46.14
N PHE A 6 -5.56 -35.67 47.47
CA PHE A 6 -6.84 -35.67 48.17
C PHE A 6 -7.54 -34.31 48.09
N HIS A 7 -6.78 -33.22 48.24
CA HIS A 7 -7.32 -31.87 48.12
C HIS A 7 -7.80 -31.56 46.69
N GLU A 8 -7.07 -32.01 45.67
CA GLU A 8 -7.45 -31.89 44.26
C GLU A 8 -8.76 -32.65 43.96
N MET A 9 -8.90 -33.88 44.46
CA MET A 9 -10.14 -34.65 44.33
C MET A 9 -11.33 -34.01 45.06
N GLU A 10 -11.10 -33.47 46.27
CA GLU A 10 -12.14 -32.77 47.02
C GLU A 10 -12.58 -31.48 46.29
N MET A 11 -11.62 -30.76 45.70
CA MET A 11 -11.88 -29.58 44.88
C MET A 11 -12.63 -29.93 43.60
N GLU A 12 -12.25 -31.02 42.92
CA GLU A 12 -12.96 -31.54 41.73
C GLU A 12 -14.42 -31.88 42.07
N GLY A 13 -14.65 -32.57 43.19
CA GLY A 13 -16.01 -32.87 43.67
C GLY A 13 -16.84 -31.61 43.95
N LYS A 14 -16.26 -30.60 44.61
CA LYS A 14 -16.91 -29.30 44.84
C LYS A 14 -17.25 -28.58 43.53
N LEU A 15 -16.33 -28.60 42.56
CA LEU A 15 -16.54 -28.00 41.24
C LEU A 15 -17.67 -28.69 40.48
N LEU A 16 -17.72 -30.02 40.48
CA LEU A 16 -18.79 -30.79 39.84
C LEU A 16 -20.16 -30.50 40.47
N CYS A 17 -20.26 -30.42 41.80
CA CYS A 17 -21.49 -30.03 42.49
C CYS A 17 -21.92 -28.60 42.12
N ASN A 18 -20.98 -27.66 42.01
CA ASN A 18 -21.27 -26.29 41.60
C ASN A 18 -21.78 -26.22 40.16
N VAL A 19 -21.16 -26.96 39.24
CA VAL A 19 -21.62 -27.08 37.84
C VAL A 19 -23.03 -27.65 37.81
N HIS A 20 -23.31 -28.74 38.55
CA HIS A 20 -24.64 -29.35 38.61
C HIS A 20 -25.71 -28.37 39.14
N ASN A 21 -25.39 -27.63 40.20
CA ASN A 21 -26.28 -26.60 40.73
C ASN A 21 -26.56 -25.47 39.72
N MET A 22 -25.56 -25.08 38.91
CA MET A 22 -25.77 -24.08 37.85
C MET A 22 -26.59 -24.65 36.69
N GLU A 23 -26.33 -25.88 36.25
CA GLU A 23 -27.11 -26.57 35.23
C GLU A 23 -28.59 -26.65 35.61
N GLN A 24 -28.89 -27.01 36.87
CA GLN A 24 -30.26 -27.02 37.41
C GLN A 24 -30.91 -25.63 37.41
N LYS A 25 -30.19 -24.60 37.89
CA LYS A 25 -30.72 -23.21 37.92
C LYS A 25 -31.01 -22.67 36.52
N LEU A 26 -30.22 -23.08 35.52
CA LEU A 26 -30.34 -22.63 34.14
C LEU A 26 -31.23 -23.54 33.28
N ASN A 27 -31.80 -24.61 33.85
CA ASN A 27 -32.57 -25.65 33.13
C ASN A 27 -31.82 -26.22 31.90
N ILE A 28 -30.51 -26.40 32.02
CA ILE A 28 -29.67 -26.93 30.94
C ILE A 28 -29.56 -28.45 31.12
N THR A 29 -29.86 -29.19 30.05
CA THR A 29 -29.60 -30.64 30.03
C THR A 29 -28.13 -30.87 29.72
N ARG A 30 -27.42 -31.59 30.60
CA ARG A 30 -26.01 -31.90 30.42
C ARG A 30 -25.81 -32.75 29.17
N TRP A 31 -24.95 -32.27 28.26
CA TRP A 31 -24.59 -33.03 27.06
C TRP A 31 -23.72 -34.21 27.46
N VAL A 32 -24.14 -35.41 27.04
CA VAL A 32 -23.38 -36.65 27.23
C VAL A 32 -22.63 -36.96 25.93
N PHE A 33 -21.51 -37.66 26.03
CA PHE A 33 -20.78 -38.15 24.86
C PHE A 33 -21.71 -38.93 23.93
N GLY A 34 -21.81 -38.51 22.67
CA GLY A 34 -22.70 -39.11 21.66
C GLY A 34 -24.13 -38.54 21.60
N SER A 35 -24.50 -37.58 22.47
CA SER A 35 -25.74 -36.81 22.31
C SER A 35 -25.72 -35.98 21.01
N PRO A 36 -26.88 -35.71 20.38
CA PRO A 36 -26.93 -34.93 19.15
C PRO A 36 -26.36 -33.51 19.32
N GLU A 37 -26.55 -32.90 20.50
CA GLU A 37 -25.98 -31.61 20.85
C GLU A 37 -24.45 -31.67 20.95
N TRP A 38 -23.91 -32.74 21.55
CA TRP A 38 -22.47 -33.00 21.61
C TRP A 38 -21.85 -33.17 20.23
N MET A 39 -22.49 -33.94 19.33
CA MET A 39 -22.03 -34.12 17.96
C MET A 39 -22.10 -32.81 17.15
N SER A 40 -23.18 -32.03 17.30
CA SER A 40 -23.29 -30.71 16.67
C SER A 40 -22.19 -29.76 17.15
N TYR A 41 -21.88 -29.78 18.45
CA TYR A 41 -20.77 -29.00 19.00
C TYR A 41 -19.42 -29.48 18.47
N GLN A 42 -19.18 -30.79 18.39
CA GLN A 42 -17.95 -31.33 17.81
C GLN A 42 -17.75 -30.86 16.37
N GLN A 43 -18.81 -30.83 15.56
CA GLN A 43 -18.73 -30.29 14.21
C GLN A 43 -18.39 -28.80 14.22
N LYS A 44 -19.09 -28.00 15.01
CA LYS A 44 -18.80 -26.55 15.14
C LYS A 44 -17.39 -26.28 15.65
N ALA A 45 -16.86 -27.12 16.54
CA ALA A 45 -15.50 -27.00 17.05
C ALA A 45 -14.48 -27.25 15.95
N LYS A 46 -14.69 -28.28 15.11
CA LYS A 46 -13.86 -28.53 13.92
C LYS A 46 -13.93 -27.37 12.92
N ASP A 47 -15.13 -26.87 12.64
CA ASP A 47 -15.33 -25.72 11.75
C ASP A 47 -14.61 -24.47 12.28
N HIS A 48 -14.66 -24.24 13.60
CA HIS A 48 -13.94 -23.15 14.26
C HIS A 48 -12.41 -23.33 14.20
N ASP A 49 -11.91 -24.55 14.42
CA ASP A 49 -10.47 -24.85 14.30
C ASP A 49 -9.97 -24.63 12.87
N TYR A 50 -10.77 -25.00 11.86
CA TYR A 50 -10.51 -24.69 10.46
C TYR A 50 -10.47 -23.17 10.21
N GLN A 51 -11.49 -22.42 10.63
CA GLN A 51 -11.52 -20.97 10.49
C GLN A 51 -10.35 -20.28 11.20
N ARG A 52 -9.95 -20.78 12.36
CA ARG A 52 -8.79 -20.25 13.10
C ARG A 52 -7.49 -20.50 12.35
N ALA A 53 -7.30 -21.69 11.79
CA ALA A 53 -6.13 -22.01 10.98
C ALA A 53 -6.07 -21.14 9.71
N LEU A 54 -7.23 -20.94 9.06
CA LEU A 54 -7.38 -20.06 7.91
C LEU A 54 -7.00 -18.61 8.23
N ASN A 55 -7.60 -18.02 9.27
CA ASN A 55 -7.31 -16.64 9.70
C ASN A 55 -5.83 -16.45 10.10
N GLN A 56 -5.21 -17.49 10.70
CA GLN A 56 -3.78 -17.44 11.03
C GLN A 56 -2.91 -17.42 9.77
N LEU A 57 -3.23 -18.26 8.78
CA LEU A 57 -2.53 -18.28 7.50
C LEU A 57 -2.70 -16.94 6.79
N GLU A 58 -3.90 -16.39 6.75
CA GLU A 58 -4.21 -15.07 6.19
C GLU A 58 -3.31 -13.97 6.75
N GLY A 59 -3.34 -13.79 8.07
CA GLY A 59 -2.60 -12.70 8.72
C GLY A 59 -1.10 -12.79 8.46
N LEU A 60 -0.54 -14.00 8.40
CA LEU A 60 0.87 -14.20 8.10
C LEU A 60 1.22 -13.83 6.66
N VAL A 61 0.37 -14.18 5.70
CA VAL A 61 0.65 -13.90 4.30
C VAL A 61 0.42 -12.43 3.96
N VAL A 62 -0.66 -11.83 4.47
CA VAL A 62 -0.91 -10.38 4.38
C VAL A 62 0.28 -9.60 4.92
N ALA A 63 0.77 -9.95 6.12
CA ALA A 63 1.95 -9.33 6.70
C ALA A 63 3.19 -9.46 5.79
N CYS A 64 3.42 -10.64 5.21
CA CYS A 64 4.53 -10.87 4.29
C CYS A 64 4.46 -9.97 3.05
N ILE A 65 3.26 -9.79 2.45
CA ILE A 65 3.07 -8.93 1.27
C ILE A 65 3.38 -7.47 1.61
N PHE A 66 2.88 -6.97 2.73
CA PHE A 66 3.16 -5.59 3.16
C PHE A 66 4.65 -5.36 3.44
N GLU A 67 5.37 -6.37 3.91
CA GLU A 67 6.81 -6.27 4.16
C GLU A 67 7.64 -6.31 2.88
N MET A 68 7.25 -7.13 1.90
CA MET A 68 7.82 -7.11 0.56
C MET A 68 7.64 -5.73 -0.09
N ALA A 69 6.42 -5.17 0.01
CA ALA A 69 6.15 -3.83 -0.49
C ALA A 69 7.06 -2.77 0.17
N ARG A 70 7.34 -2.89 1.47
CA ARG A 70 8.24 -1.98 2.21
C ARG A 70 9.71 -2.12 1.82
N LEU A 71 10.15 -3.30 1.40
CA LEU A 71 11.52 -3.50 0.90
C LEU A 71 11.77 -2.74 -0.41
N ASN A 72 10.72 -2.60 -1.22
CA ASN A 72 10.74 -1.90 -2.52
C ASN A 72 10.60 -0.37 -2.41
N VAL A 73 10.52 0.20 -1.20
CA VAL A 73 10.42 1.65 -0.99
C VAL A 73 11.81 2.27 -0.90
N ALA A 74 12.10 3.22 -1.80
CA ALA A 74 13.31 4.04 -1.79
C ALA A 74 13.47 4.82 -0.47
N GLY A 75 14.69 4.89 0.08
CA GLY A 75 14.99 5.57 1.35
C GLY A 75 15.02 4.65 2.58
N THR A 76 15.00 3.32 2.42
CA THR A 76 15.19 2.39 3.54
C THR A 76 16.68 2.12 3.77
N GLY A 77 17.23 2.61 4.89
CA GLY A 77 18.64 2.40 5.24
C GLY A 77 19.03 0.92 5.39
N TYR A 78 20.31 0.59 5.18
CA TYR A 78 20.82 -0.79 5.12
C TYR A 78 20.38 -1.71 6.28
N LYS A 79 20.46 -1.22 7.52
CA LYS A 79 20.06 -1.98 8.72
C LYS A 79 18.57 -2.35 8.70
N MET A 80 17.73 -1.46 8.18
CA MET A 80 16.30 -1.69 8.05
C MET A 80 16.03 -2.77 6.99
N ARG A 81 16.74 -2.72 5.85
CA ARG A 81 16.64 -3.74 4.80
C ARG A 81 17.03 -5.12 5.34
N GLN A 82 18.16 -5.24 6.06
CA GLN A 82 18.56 -6.50 6.69
C GLN A 82 17.52 -7.03 7.69
N ALA A 83 16.93 -6.15 8.51
CA ALA A 83 15.88 -6.52 9.45
C ALA A 83 14.63 -7.06 8.72
N ILE A 84 14.23 -6.42 7.62
CA ILE A 84 13.12 -6.88 6.78
C ILE A 84 13.44 -8.26 6.19
N VAL A 85 14.62 -8.47 5.61
CA VAL A 85 15.02 -9.77 5.05
C VAL A 85 15.04 -10.89 6.10
N SER A 86 15.57 -10.62 7.30
CA SER A 86 15.57 -11.59 8.42
C SER A 86 14.14 -11.94 8.87
N ALA A 87 13.29 -10.92 8.95
CA ALA A 87 11.91 -11.10 9.33
C ALA A 87 11.14 -11.89 8.25
N MET A 88 11.41 -11.66 6.96
CA MET A 88 10.83 -12.42 5.85
C MET A 88 11.18 -13.91 5.94
N LYS A 89 12.45 -14.26 6.20
CA LYS A 89 12.86 -15.66 6.41
C LYS A 89 12.09 -16.32 7.55
N THR A 90 11.97 -15.63 8.68
CA THR A 90 11.22 -16.11 9.85
C THR A 90 9.75 -16.34 9.52
N ARG A 91 9.11 -15.42 8.78
CA ARG A 91 7.72 -15.57 8.36
C ARG A 91 7.52 -16.65 7.32
N SER A 92 8.45 -16.85 6.39
CA SER A 92 8.36 -17.97 5.42
C SER A 92 8.22 -19.32 6.13
N ALA A 93 8.99 -19.54 7.20
CA ALA A 93 8.86 -20.74 8.03
C ALA A 93 7.51 -20.79 8.76
N ALA A 94 7.05 -19.66 9.31
CA ALA A 94 5.74 -19.57 9.96
C ALA A 94 4.57 -19.86 9.00
N ILE A 95 4.65 -19.39 7.75
CA ILE A 95 3.65 -19.64 6.71
C ILE A 95 3.62 -21.13 6.37
N ARG A 96 4.77 -21.81 6.20
CA ARG A 96 4.79 -23.27 5.98
C ARG A 96 4.09 -24.03 7.11
N SER A 97 4.41 -23.71 8.36
CA SER A 97 3.73 -24.32 9.51
C SER A 97 2.23 -23.96 9.59
N ALA A 98 1.83 -22.78 9.12
CA ALA A 98 0.43 -22.40 9.04
C ALA A 98 -0.33 -23.17 7.94
N ILE A 99 0.30 -23.40 6.78
CA ILE A 99 -0.23 -24.25 5.70
C ILE A 99 -0.44 -25.68 6.22
N GLU A 100 0.52 -26.26 6.95
CA GLU A 100 0.38 -27.60 7.54
C GLU A 100 -0.81 -27.68 8.51
N ARG A 101 -0.98 -26.66 9.37
CA ARG A 101 -2.11 -26.57 10.30
C ARG A 101 -3.44 -26.43 9.56
N PHE A 102 -3.48 -25.60 8.53
CA PHE A 102 -4.65 -25.44 7.66
C PHE A 102 -5.01 -26.76 6.99
N ASN A 103 -4.07 -27.42 6.32
CA ASN A 103 -4.29 -28.69 5.63
C ASN A 103 -4.78 -29.78 6.59
N LYS A 104 -4.22 -29.83 7.81
CA LYS A 104 -4.68 -30.77 8.85
C LYS A 104 -6.12 -30.48 9.30
N ALA A 105 -6.49 -29.21 9.49
CA ALA A 105 -7.84 -28.83 9.87
C ALA A 105 -8.85 -29.07 8.72
N ALA A 106 -8.46 -28.75 7.49
CA ALA A 106 -9.23 -28.98 6.27
C ALA A 106 -9.59 -30.46 6.06
N GLN A 107 -8.65 -31.37 6.33
CA GLN A 107 -8.87 -32.82 6.28
C GLN A 107 -9.74 -33.36 7.44
N GLY A 108 -9.87 -32.61 8.55
CA GLY A 108 -10.79 -32.92 9.65
C GLY A 108 -12.28 -32.60 9.35
N LEU A 109 -12.47 -31.83 8.28
CA LEU A 109 -13.67 -31.56 7.45
C LEU A 109 -14.55 -32.79 7.19
N ASP A 110 -15.88 -32.65 7.26
CA ASP A 110 -16.82 -33.55 6.57
C ASP A 110 -17.84 -32.70 5.78
N PRO A 111 -17.69 -32.56 4.45
CA PRO A 111 -16.66 -33.15 3.60
C PRO A 111 -15.26 -32.51 3.79
N PRO A 112 -14.18 -33.23 3.46
CA PRO A 112 -12.82 -32.68 3.50
C PRO A 112 -12.67 -31.53 2.49
N GLN A 113 -12.04 -30.44 2.93
CA GLN A 113 -11.76 -29.25 2.12
C GLN A 113 -10.45 -29.42 1.32
N PRO A 114 -10.27 -28.68 0.20
CA PRO A 114 -9.04 -28.73 -0.59
C PRO A 114 -7.82 -28.26 0.23
N THR A 115 -6.69 -28.92 0.03
CA THR A 115 -5.42 -28.56 0.66
C THR A 115 -4.68 -27.51 -0.16
N LEU A 116 -3.85 -26.70 0.50
CA LEU A 116 -2.99 -25.71 -0.13
C LEU A 116 -1.55 -26.21 -0.21
N GLU A 117 -0.90 -25.99 -1.34
CA GLU A 117 0.54 -26.12 -1.49
C GLU A 117 1.25 -24.79 -1.24
N TRP A 118 2.56 -24.85 -0.97
CA TRP A 118 3.39 -23.65 -0.79
C TRP A 118 3.35 -22.73 -2.02
N ASN A 119 3.36 -23.33 -3.22
CA ASN A 119 3.31 -22.58 -4.48
C ASN A 119 2.01 -21.79 -4.63
N ASP A 120 0.89 -22.32 -4.15
CA ASP A 120 -0.39 -21.62 -4.18
C ASP A 120 -0.34 -20.33 -3.34
N VAL A 121 0.42 -20.34 -2.24
CA VAL A 121 0.56 -19.17 -1.35
C VAL A 121 1.57 -18.16 -1.86
N VAL A 122 2.68 -18.61 -2.47
CA VAL A 122 3.72 -17.71 -3.01
C VAL A 122 3.31 -17.06 -4.31
N ASN A 123 2.56 -17.77 -5.16
CA ASN A 123 2.07 -17.23 -6.43
C ASN A 123 0.98 -16.16 -6.25
N CYS A 124 0.42 -16.03 -5.04
CA CYS A 124 -0.50 -14.95 -4.72
C CYS A 124 0.27 -13.63 -4.55
N SER A 125 0.53 -12.97 -5.68
CA SER A 125 1.18 -11.67 -5.74
C SER A 125 0.33 -10.53 -5.17
N PHE A 126 -1.00 -10.71 -5.15
CA PHE A 126 -1.95 -9.72 -4.71
C PHE A 126 -2.94 -10.28 -3.68
N LEU A 127 -3.40 -9.44 -2.75
CA LEU A 127 -4.37 -9.84 -1.71
C LEU A 127 -5.65 -10.44 -2.29
N ALA A 128 -6.05 -10.06 -3.51
CA ALA A 128 -7.23 -10.62 -4.14
C ALA A 128 -7.03 -12.05 -4.63
N ASP A 129 -5.79 -12.52 -4.87
CA ASP A 129 -5.50 -13.87 -5.37
C ASP A 129 -5.71 -14.93 -4.28
N PHE A 130 -5.84 -14.50 -3.03
CA PHE A 130 -6.20 -15.33 -1.90
C PHE A 130 -7.70 -15.64 -1.84
N ASP A 131 -8.23 -16.24 -2.90
CA ASP A 131 -9.65 -16.56 -3.00
C ASP A 131 -10.11 -17.59 -1.94
N PHE A 132 -9.20 -18.35 -1.31
CA PHE A 132 -9.49 -19.27 -0.19
C PHE A 132 -9.84 -18.55 1.13
N LEU A 133 -9.50 -17.26 1.28
CA LEU A 133 -9.78 -16.47 2.50
C LEU A 133 -11.26 -16.10 2.67
N ARG A 134 -12.09 -16.38 1.66
CA ARG A 134 -13.48 -15.88 1.57
C ARG A 134 -14.55 -16.96 1.77
N GLU A 135 -14.20 -18.09 2.36
CA GLU A 135 -15.15 -19.18 2.63
C GLU A 135 -16.16 -18.90 3.76
N THR A 136 -16.25 -17.66 4.25
CA THR A 136 -17.36 -17.25 5.13
C THR A 136 -18.54 -16.72 4.30
N GLY A 137 -19.22 -17.65 3.62
CA GLY A 137 -20.69 -17.56 3.51
C GLY A 137 -21.31 -16.95 2.25
N SER A 138 -20.65 -16.93 1.10
CA SER A 138 -21.35 -16.70 -0.19
C SER A 138 -20.54 -17.25 -1.36
N ASP A 139 -21.26 -17.74 -2.38
CA ASP A 139 -20.79 -18.21 -3.69
C ASP A 139 -20.10 -17.11 -4.52
N VAL A 140 -19.09 -16.47 -3.93
CA VAL A 140 -18.38 -15.31 -4.46
C VAL A 140 -17.19 -15.76 -5.28
N GLN A 141 -16.53 -16.86 -4.90
CA GLN A 141 -15.45 -17.48 -5.68
C GLN A 141 -15.90 -17.89 -7.10
N ARG A 142 -17.20 -18.13 -7.31
CA ARG A 142 -17.77 -18.44 -8.63
C ARG A 142 -18.19 -17.21 -9.43
N LYS A 143 -18.09 -16.01 -8.88
CA LYS A 143 -18.49 -14.80 -9.61
C LYS A 143 -17.44 -14.47 -10.65
N ALA A 144 -17.88 -14.06 -11.84
CA ALA A 144 -16.96 -13.78 -12.93
C ALA A 144 -15.85 -12.78 -12.57
N TRP A 145 -16.10 -11.81 -11.68
CA TRP A 145 -15.11 -10.81 -11.26
C TRP A 145 -14.03 -11.33 -10.28
N THR A 146 -14.16 -12.54 -9.72
CA THR A 146 -13.09 -13.14 -8.90
C THR A 146 -12.03 -13.85 -9.74
N LEU A 147 -12.30 -14.19 -11.00
CA LEU A 147 -11.31 -14.82 -11.88
C LEU A 147 -10.16 -13.86 -12.19
N PRO A 148 -8.87 -14.26 -12.04
CA PRO A 148 -7.72 -13.40 -12.29
C PRO A 148 -7.74 -12.71 -13.65
N ALA A 149 -8.00 -13.46 -14.73
CA ALA A 149 -8.11 -12.92 -16.08
C ALA A 149 -9.17 -11.81 -16.21
N ASN A 150 -10.31 -11.95 -15.51
CA ASN A 150 -11.37 -10.95 -15.53
C ASN A 150 -11.02 -9.71 -14.71
N ARG A 151 -10.22 -9.86 -13.64
CA ARG A 151 -9.69 -8.73 -12.87
C ARG A 151 -8.65 -7.94 -13.65
N GLU A 152 -7.79 -8.61 -14.40
CA GLU A 152 -6.83 -7.96 -15.30
C GLU A 152 -7.57 -7.19 -16.40
N LEU A 153 -8.59 -7.81 -17.01
CA LEU A 153 -9.46 -7.15 -17.98
C LEU A 153 -10.18 -5.94 -17.36
N MET A 154 -10.72 -6.09 -16.16
CA MET A 154 -11.41 -5.01 -15.45
C MET A 154 -10.45 -3.87 -15.09
N THR A 155 -9.23 -4.19 -14.66
CA THR A 155 -8.19 -3.20 -14.34
C THR A 155 -7.77 -2.44 -15.59
N SER A 156 -7.54 -3.13 -16.71
CA SER A 156 -7.21 -2.48 -17.98
C SER A 156 -8.37 -1.64 -18.50
N TYR A 157 -9.60 -2.13 -18.41
CA TYR A 157 -10.81 -1.37 -18.76
C TYR A 157 -10.96 -0.09 -17.93
N PHE A 158 -10.82 -0.17 -16.60
CA PHE A 158 -10.89 1.02 -15.75
C PHE A 158 -9.70 1.96 -15.94
N LYS A 159 -8.50 1.45 -16.24
CA LYS A 159 -7.37 2.30 -16.63
C LYS A 159 -7.67 3.10 -17.89
N VAL A 160 -8.36 2.52 -18.86
CA VAL A 160 -8.79 3.22 -20.08
C VAL A 160 -9.82 4.29 -19.75
N LEU A 161 -10.84 3.97 -18.94
CA LEU A 161 -11.85 4.97 -18.53
C LEU A 161 -11.21 6.13 -17.75
N CYS A 162 -10.38 5.83 -16.76
CA CYS A 162 -9.69 6.85 -15.97
C CYS A 162 -8.66 7.64 -16.79
N ALA A 163 -8.09 7.06 -17.85
CA ALA A 163 -7.17 7.78 -18.73
C ALA A 163 -7.86 8.94 -19.46
N GLU A 164 -9.16 8.84 -19.76
CA GLU A 164 -9.91 9.96 -20.37
C GLU A 164 -10.06 11.13 -19.39
N GLU A 165 -10.42 10.86 -18.13
CA GLU A 165 -10.51 11.87 -17.07
C GLU A 165 -9.14 12.48 -16.75
N GLU A 166 -8.12 11.63 -16.65
CA GLU A 166 -6.75 12.06 -16.35
C GLU A 166 -6.19 12.92 -17.49
N LEU A 167 -6.56 12.67 -18.74
CA LEU A 167 -6.17 13.50 -19.89
C LEU A 167 -6.70 14.94 -19.75
N GLU A 168 -7.97 15.12 -19.34
CA GLU A 168 -8.54 16.44 -19.09
C GLU A 168 -7.80 17.17 -17.96
N ARG A 169 -7.48 16.46 -16.87
CA ARG A 169 -6.72 17.00 -15.75
C ARG A 169 -5.30 17.40 -16.17
N LEU A 170 -4.61 16.54 -16.91
CA LEU A 170 -3.25 16.80 -17.38
C LEU A 170 -3.19 18.03 -18.29
N HIS A 171 -4.19 18.29 -19.12
CA HIS A 171 -4.24 19.53 -19.90
C HIS A 171 -4.21 20.79 -19.03
N ILE A 172 -4.94 20.79 -17.91
CA ILE A 172 -4.94 21.91 -16.95
C ILE A 172 -3.57 22.02 -16.27
N GLU A 173 -3.01 20.90 -15.82
CA GLU A 173 -1.71 20.86 -15.15
C GLU A 173 -0.56 21.29 -16.07
N ILE A 174 -0.56 20.85 -17.33
CA ILE A 174 0.40 21.28 -18.36
C ILE A 174 0.34 22.80 -18.53
N ARG A 175 -0.88 23.35 -18.67
CA ARG A 175 -1.05 24.80 -18.83
C ARG A 175 -0.54 25.56 -17.61
N ARG A 176 -0.83 25.08 -16.40
CA ARG A 176 -0.33 25.66 -15.15
C ARG A 176 1.19 25.62 -15.07
N LEU A 177 1.81 24.48 -15.42
CA LEU A 177 3.25 24.32 -15.41
C LEU A 177 3.94 25.27 -16.41
N ILE A 178 3.43 25.39 -17.64
CA ILE A 178 3.97 26.32 -18.63
C ILE A 178 3.84 27.77 -18.15
N THR A 179 2.70 28.11 -17.55
CA THR A 179 2.47 29.44 -16.98
C THR A 179 3.47 29.73 -15.87
N TYR A 180 3.63 28.79 -14.93
CA TYR A 180 4.59 28.88 -13.83
C TYR A 180 6.01 29.10 -14.34
N ILE A 181 6.47 28.28 -15.29
CA ILE A 181 7.81 28.40 -15.87
C ILE A 181 8.00 29.78 -16.52
N THR A 182 6.99 30.27 -17.25
CA THR A 182 7.06 31.56 -17.93
C THR A 182 7.13 32.71 -16.93
N GLU A 183 6.29 32.67 -15.89
CA GLU A 183 6.27 33.69 -14.83
C GLU A 183 7.57 33.67 -14.01
N GLU A 184 8.08 32.48 -13.68
CA GLU A 184 9.35 32.35 -12.98
C GLU A 184 10.50 32.94 -13.78
N LEU A 185 10.58 32.67 -15.09
CA LEU A 185 11.61 33.27 -15.95
C LEU A 185 11.54 34.80 -15.96
N THR A 186 10.34 35.38 -16.03
CA THR A 186 10.17 36.84 -15.97
C THR A 186 10.53 37.40 -14.60
N TYR A 187 10.16 36.71 -13.52
CA TYR A 187 10.46 37.10 -12.15
C TYR A 187 11.98 37.04 -11.89
N SER A 188 12.66 35.99 -12.34
CA SER A 188 14.11 35.85 -12.21
C SER A 188 14.85 37.00 -12.88
N GLN A 189 14.40 37.44 -14.05
CA GLN A 189 15.01 38.59 -14.74
C GLN A 189 14.82 39.88 -13.94
N GLN A 190 13.59 40.15 -13.48
CA GLN A 190 13.29 41.33 -12.66
C GLN A 190 14.13 41.39 -11.38
N VAL A 191 14.20 40.28 -10.64
CA VAL A 191 15.01 40.21 -9.40
C VAL A 191 16.50 40.41 -9.69
N LEU A 192 17.01 39.85 -10.78
CA LEU A 192 18.41 40.03 -11.17
C LEU A 192 18.73 41.47 -11.56
N ASP A 193 17.81 42.15 -12.23
CA ASP A 193 17.98 43.57 -12.60
C ASP A 193 17.95 44.46 -11.33
N GLU A 194 16.98 44.26 -10.44
CA GLU A 194 16.83 45.02 -9.20
C GLU A 194 18.02 44.84 -8.24
N VAL A 195 18.45 43.59 -8.02
CA VAL A 195 19.56 43.29 -7.12
C VAL A 195 20.90 43.62 -7.76
N GLY A 196 21.02 43.46 -9.09
CA GLY A 196 22.25 43.76 -9.83
C GLY A 196 22.69 45.22 -9.74
N GLU A 197 21.74 46.15 -9.57
CA GLU A 197 22.04 47.57 -9.34
C GLU A 197 22.64 47.86 -7.95
N SER A 198 22.27 47.06 -6.94
CA SER A 198 22.68 47.29 -5.54
C SER A 198 23.87 46.42 -5.12
N ASP A 199 23.84 45.13 -5.45
CA ASP A 199 24.87 44.15 -5.10
C ASP A 199 25.09 43.13 -6.24
N PRO A 200 26.09 43.36 -7.10
CA PRO A 200 26.42 42.45 -8.19
C PRO A 200 26.89 41.07 -7.74
N ALA A 201 27.49 40.94 -6.55
CA ALA A 201 28.00 39.65 -6.06
C ALA A 201 26.84 38.76 -5.60
N PHE A 202 25.86 39.33 -4.89
CA PHE A 202 24.65 38.61 -4.51
C PHE A 202 23.78 38.26 -5.73
N ALA A 203 23.64 39.17 -6.69
CA ALA A 203 22.95 38.89 -7.97
C ALA A 203 23.55 37.69 -8.71
N TYR A 204 24.88 37.52 -8.70
CA TYR A 204 25.54 36.36 -9.31
C TYR A 204 25.13 35.03 -8.64
N HIS A 205 25.01 34.99 -7.31
CA HIS A 205 24.55 33.79 -6.60
C HIS A 205 23.09 33.44 -6.91
N ILE A 206 22.21 34.46 -6.98
CA ILE A 206 20.82 34.31 -7.40
C ILE A 206 20.75 33.77 -8.83
N HIS A 207 21.57 34.30 -9.73
CA HIS A 207 21.65 33.85 -11.11
C HIS A 207 22.02 32.37 -11.20
N LEU A 208 23.00 31.91 -10.41
CA LEU A 208 23.41 30.51 -10.41
C LEU A 208 22.26 29.58 -10.00
N LYS A 209 21.48 29.96 -8.98
CA LYS A 209 20.30 29.21 -8.55
C LYS A 209 19.20 29.18 -9.61
N PHE A 210 18.89 30.31 -10.24
CA PHE A 210 17.91 30.32 -11.33
C PHE A 210 18.41 29.60 -12.59
N ALA A 211 19.71 29.61 -12.88
CA ALA A 211 20.30 28.89 -13.99
C ALA A 211 20.16 27.36 -13.81
N GLU A 212 20.33 26.86 -12.58
CA GLU A 212 20.07 25.46 -12.25
C GLU A 212 18.61 25.09 -12.53
N ARG A 213 17.65 25.86 -11.98
CA ARG A 213 16.22 25.64 -12.22
C ARG A 213 15.83 25.76 -13.69
N GLY A 214 16.44 26.70 -14.40
CA GLY A 214 16.27 26.91 -15.84
C GLY A 214 16.63 25.68 -16.68
N ARG A 215 17.60 24.85 -16.25
CA ARG A 215 17.92 23.58 -16.93
C ARG A 215 16.76 22.59 -16.84
N PHE A 216 16.13 22.47 -15.68
CA PHE A 216 14.94 21.63 -15.49
C PHE A 216 13.76 22.17 -16.30
N HIS A 217 13.53 23.49 -16.29
CA HIS A 217 12.48 24.10 -17.11
C HIS A 217 12.68 23.83 -18.60
N ALA A 218 13.91 23.95 -19.11
CA ALA A 218 14.22 23.64 -20.50
C ALA A 218 13.90 22.18 -20.84
N LEU A 219 14.20 21.24 -19.93
CA LEU A 219 13.84 19.84 -20.09
C LEU A 219 12.32 19.62 -20.10
N HIS A 220 11.58 20.24 -19.17
CA HIS A 220 10.13 20.15 -19.12
C HIS A 220 9.49 20.69 -20.41
N ILE A 221 9.89 21.89 -20.85
CA ILE A 221 9.39 22.49 -22.09
C ILE A 221 9.73 21.60 -23.30
N LYS A 222 10.93 21.02 -23.36
CA LYS A 222 11.30 20.07 -24.43
C LYS A 222 10.39 18.84 -24.43
N ARG A 223 10.13 18.24 -23.27
CA ARG A 223 9.22 17.09 -23.14
C ARG A 223 7.79 17.45 -23.54
N LEU A 224 7.29 18.59 -23.08
CA LEU A 224 5.95 19.08 -23.45
C LEU A 224 5.81 19.33 -24.95
N ARG A 225 6.84 19.85 -25.62
CA ARG A 225 6.86 19.98 -27.09
C ARG A 225 6.81 18.63 -27.78
N ALA A 226 7.60 17.66 -27.32
CA ALA A 226 7.59 16.31 -27.90
C ALA A 226 6.19 15.65 -27.81
N ILE A 227 5.41 15.92 -26.77
CA ILE A 227 4.02 15.43 -26.67
C ILE A 227 3.16 15.95 -27.83
N THR A 228 3.34 17.22 -28.23
CA THR A 228 2.59 17.81 -29.36
C THR A 228 2.98 17.24 -30.72
N GLU A 229 4.08 16.48 -30.79
CA GLU A 229 4.59 15.83 -32.01
C GLU A 229 4.24 14.33 -32.07
N LEU A 230 3.59 13.79 -31.04
CA LEU A 230 3.19 12.37 -31.00
C LEU A 230 2.11 12.06 -32.04
N GLU A 231 2.20 10.86 -32.63
CA GLU A 231 1.16 10.31 -33.49
C GLU A 231 -0.13 10.11 -32.67
N GLY A 232 -1.24 10.68 -33.15
CA GLY A 232 -2.52 10.69 -32.42
C GLY A 232 -2.74 11.91 -31.52
N PHE A 233 -1.80 12.86 -31.43
CA PHE A 233 -2.05 14.14 -30.77
C PHE A 233 -3.15 14.92 -31.50
N ASN A 234 -4.19 15.32 -30.78
CA ASN A 234 -5.26 16.14 -31.33
C ASN A 234 -4.82 17.61 -31.44
N PRO A 235 -4.69 18.19 -32.65
CA PRO A 235 -4.24 19.56 -32.83
C PRO A 235 -5.11 20.62 -32.11
N ALA A 236 -6.40 20.32 -31.87
CA ALA A 236 -7.28 21.20 -31.12
C ALA A 236 -6.79 21.45 -29.69
N ASN A 237 -6.06 20.50 -29.08
CA ASN A 237 -5.58 20.59 -27.70
C ASN A 237 -4.31 21.44 -27.55
N LYS A 238 -3.73 21.93 -28.65
CA LYS A 238 -2.49 22.73 -28.64
C LYS A 238 -2.59 24.00 -27.78
N HIS A 239 -3.79 24.53 -27.58
CA HIS A 239 -4.03 25.71 -26.74
C HIS A 239 -3.72 25.48 -25.24
N TRP A 240 -3.76 24.23 -24.75
CA TRP A 240 -3.33 23.88 -23.39
C TRP A 240 -1.81 23.92 -23.22
N PHE A 241 -1.06 23.83 -24.32
CA PHE A 241 0.40 23.89 -24.37
C PHE A 241 0.93 25.32 -24.57
N ALA A 242 0.09 26.32 -24.33
CA ALA A 242 0.44 27.73 -24.33
C ALA A 242 0.31 28.31 -22.91
N PRO A 243 1.13 29.31 -22.53
CA PRO A 243 1.00 29.98 -21.24
C PRO A 243 -0.42 30.52 -21.06
N GLY A 244 -0.98 30.31 -19.86
CA GLY A 244 -2.21 30.95 -19.42
C GLY A 244 -1.95 32.28 -18.72
N THR A 245 -2.97 32.81 -18.07
CA THR A 245 -2.85 33.95 -17.14
C THR A 245 -2.58 33.39 -15.76
N GLY A 246 -1.41 33.66 -15.18
CA GLY A 246 -1.12 33.17 -13.83
C GLY A 246 -1.76 34.02 -12.74
N MET A 247 -1.78 33.47 -11.54
CA MET A 247 -2.62 33.94 -10.43
C MET A 247 -2.21 35.32 -9.93
N LYS A 248 -0.91 35.66 -9.96
CA LYS A 248 -0.42 37.01 -9.62
C LYS A 248 -0.94 38.06 -10.60
N ARG A 249 -1.05 37.72 -11.89
CA ARG A 249 -1.57 38.60 -12.94
C ARG A 249 -3.09 38.72 -12.91
N GLN A 250 -3.80 37.63 -12.62
CA GLN A 250 -5.25 37.67 -12.37
C GLN A 250 -5.58 38.58 -11.18
N VAL A 251 -4.80 38.49 -10.09
CA VAL A 251 -4.97 39.34 -8.91
C VAL A 251 -4.70 40.80 -9.25
N ASN A 252 -3.69 41.13 -10.07
CA ASN A 252 -3.42 42.51 -10.50
C ASN A 252 -4.53 43.08 -11.41
N ASP A 253 -5.08 42.29 -12.35
CA ASP A 253 -6.22 42.71 -13.17
C ASP A 253 -7.51 42.93 -12.33
N THR A 254 -7.67 42.20 -11.23
CA THR A 254 -8.76 42.46 -10.23
C THR A 254 -8.41 43.53 -9.20
N LYS A 255 -7.13 43.79 -8.93
CA LYS A 255 -6.65 44.83 -7.99
C LYS A 255 -6.60 46.21 -8.63
N ASP A 256 -6.51 46.32 -9.95
CA ASP A 256 -6.84 47.57 -10.67
C ASP A 256 -8.30 48.01 -10.43
N ALA A 257 -9.17 47.13 -9.90
CA ALA A 257 -10.51 47.46 -9.43
C ALA A 257 -10.63 47.58 -7.89
N SER A 258 -9.60 47.27 -7.11
CA SER A 258 -9.66 47.26 -5.64
C SER A 258 -8.26 47.39 -5.04
N ASP A 259 -7.67 48.57 -5.20
CA ASP A 259 -6.41 48.89 -4.56
C ASP A 259 -6.67 49.36 -3.13
N THR A 260 -6.19 48.60 -2.12
CA THR A 260 -5.65 49.12 -0.86
C THR A 260 -5.19 48.00 0.10
N VAL A 261 -3.91 48.10 0.47
CA VAL A 261 -3.27 47.67 1.73
C VAL A 261 -2.78 46.22 1.83
N GLY A 262 -1.49 46.10 2.17
CA GLY A 262 -1.07 45.22 3.26
C GLY A 262 -0.01 44.17 2.94
N HIS A 263 1.25 44.54 3.14
CA HIS A 263 2.45 43.71 3.25
C HIS A 263 2.33 42.60 4.33
N ASP A 264 2.83 41.38 4.06
CA ASP A 264 3.70 40.68 5.02
C ASP A 264 4.48 39.52 4.37
N MET A 265 5.76 39.42 4.74
CA MET A 265 6.76 38.43 4.28
C MET A 265 6.91 37.36 5.35
N ASN A 266 6.98 36.08 4.98
CA ASN A 266 7.67 35.09 5.82
C ASN A 266 8.26 33.96 4.95
N GLU A 267 9.58 33.90 4.87
CA GLU A 267 10.37 32.81 4.31
C GLU A 267 10.83 31.91 5.46
N GLU A 268 10.44 30.64 5.46
CA GLU A 268 11.07 29.60 6.25
C GLU A 268 11.96 28.74 5.34
N SER A 269 13.25 28.72 5.70
CA SER A 269 14.31 27.91 5.11
C SER A 269 14.20 26.46 5.59
N SER A 270 14.20 25.51 4.66
CA SER A 270 14.43 24.09 4.94
C SER A 270 15.68 23.62 4.19
N GLU A 271 16.78 23.48 4.91
CA GLU A 271 17.94 22.69 4.48
C GLU A 271 17.77 21.28 5.02
N ASP A 272 17.71 20.29 4.12
CA ASP A 272 18.14 18.92 4.41
C ASP A 272 18.76 18.36 3.12
N VAL A 273 20.07 18.20 3.16
CA VAL A 273 20.89 17.53 2.14
C VAL A 273 21.13 16.13 2.68
N ASP A 274 20.65 15.10 1.97
CA ASP A 274 21.20 13.77 2.11
C ASP A 274 21.52 13.22 0.72
N SER A 275 22.82 13.03 0.50
CA SER A 275 23.43 12.49 -0.70
C SER A 275 23.98 11.13 -0.32
N ASP A 276 23.28 10.06 -0.67
CA ASP A 276 23.86 8.71 -0.61
C ASP A 276 23.82 8.03 -1.98
N THR A 277 25.03 7.65 -2.37
CA THR A 277 25.49 7.02 -3.59
C THR A 277 24.73 5.73 -3.91
N GLU A 278 24.10 5.71 -5.09
CA GLU A 278 23.40 4.55 -5.67
C GLU A 278 24.40 3.57 -6.31
N GLU A 279 24.95 2.62 -5.56
CA GLU A 279 25.67 1.48 -6.17
C GLU A 279 25.42 0.10 -5.52
N ASP A 280 24.58 0.01 -4.47
CA ASP A 280 24.25 -1.26 -3.78
C ASP A 280 22.80 -1.75 -4.02
N THR A 281 22.07 -1.16 -4.96
CA THR A 281 20.62 -1.39 -5.15
C THR A 281 20.29 -2.72 -5.84
N LEU A 282 21.21 -3.28 -6.63
CA LEU A 282 20.96 -4.51 -7.38
C LEU A 282 21.25 -5.77 -6.56
N GLU A 283 22.32 -5.80 -5.78
CA GLU A 283 22.70 -7.01 -5.03
C GLU A 283 21.72 -7.35 -3.90
N ASP A 284 21.21 -6.36 -3.17
CA ASP A 284 20.23 -6.57 -2.10
C ASP A 284 18.87 -7.04 -2.64
N MET A 285 18.47 -6.52 -3.81
CA MET A 285 17.23 -6.89 -4.50
C MET A 285 17.35 -8.27 -5.13
N GLU A 286 18.46 -8.59 -5.79
CA GLU A 286 18.78 -9.93 -6.28
C GLU A 286 18.90 -10.94 -5.14
N ARG A 287 19.35 -10.53 -3.94
CA ARG A 287 19.42 -11.43 -2.77
C ARG A 287 18.05 -11.67 -2.16
N ALA A 288 17.15 -10.70 -2.20
CA ALA A 288 15.75 -10.86 -1.78
C ALA A 288 14.99 -11.74 -2.79
N GLU A 289 15.13 -11.48 -4.09
CA GLU A 289 14.62 -12.33 -5.16
C GLU A 289 15.24 -13.73 -5.11
N ALA A 290 16.54 -13.86 -4.85
CA ALA A 290 17.19 -15.14 -4.66
C ALA A 290 16.71 -15.84 -3.39
N VAL A 291 16.34 -15.17 -2.30
CA VAL A 291 15.72 -15.83 -1.14
C VAL A 291 14.32 -16.33 -1.49
N LEU A 292 13.56 -15.61 -2.31
CA LEU A 292 12.29 -16.09 -2.84
C LEU A 292 12.49 -17.27 -3.82
N ASN A 293 13.54 -17.22 -4.65
CA ASN A 293 13.87 -18.19 -5.70
C ASN A 293 14.80 -19.34 -5.27
N THR A 294 15.41 -19.32 -4.08
CA THR A 294 16.17 -20.45 -3.50
C THR A 294 15.32 -21.27 -2.53
N ILE A 295 14.06 -20.85 -2.36
CA ILE A 295 13.01 -21.56 -1.64
C ILE A 295 12.04 -22.27 -2.63
N THR A 296 12.29 -22.21 -3.94
CA THR A 296 11.76 -23.13 -4.97
C THR A 296 12.51 -24.46 -4.94
#